data_AF-A0A494X0A8-F1
#
_entry.id   AF-A0A494X0A8-F1
#
_cell.length_a   1.000
_cell.length_b   1.000
_cell.length_c   1.000
_cell.angle_alpha   90.00
_cell.angle_beta   90.00
_cell.angle_gamma   90.00
#
_symmetry.space_group_name_H-M   'P 1'
#
loop_
_entity.id
_entity.type
_entity.pdbx_description
1 polymer ?
#
loop_
_entity_poly.entity_id
_entity_poly.type
_entity_poly.pdbx_seq_one_letter_code
_entity_poly.pdbx_strand_id
1 'polypeptide(L)'
;MRTTRRLLIGIVLASLSCASFAFDATTHLTNVPLTEQDVGSLLTRGLSKQFDTVFPEHDYGIRVTAFSRDIGNQQEAVYLSLELARRLPDGHYLSPHASDSTIVTQGSGLSLAQKRANLVAALTTLTAEFDKAMLARRATVK
;
A
#
# COMPACT_ATOMS: atom_id res chain seq x y z
N MET A 1 -46.51 38.10 8.00
CA MET A 1 -46.81 36.75 7.47
C MET A 1 -45.52 36.16 6.91
N ARG A 2 -45.24 34.89 7.25
CA ARG A 2 -43.97 34.19 7.06
C ARG A 2 -43.82 33.70 5.62
N THR A 3 -42.73 34.03 4.96
CA THR A 3 -42.29 33.37 3.71
C THR A 3 -41.13 32.44 4.01
N THR A 4 -41.46 31.16 4.16
CA THR A 4 -40.52 30.05 4.38
C THR A 4 -39.78 29.75 3.07
N ARG A 5 -38.50 30.12 2.99
CA ARG A 5 -37.59 29.59 1.94
C ARG A 5 -36.92 28.33 2.47
N ARG A 6 -37.33 27.18 1.93
CA ARG A 6 -36.62 25.90 2.07
C ARG A 6 -35.36 25.98 1.21
N LEU A 7 -34.17 25.99 1.83
CA LEU A 7 -32.92 25.82 1.11
C LEU A 7 -32.63 24.32 1.03
N LEU A 8 -32.55 23.83 -0.21
CA LEU A 8 -32.29 22.45 -0.57
C LEU A 8 -30.93 21.98 -0.04
N ILE A 9 -30.95 20.79 0.57
CA ILE A 9 -29.80 20.03 1.00
C ILE A 9 -29.00 19.64 -0.26
N GLY A 10 -27.87 20.30 -0.48
CA GLY A 10 -26.87 19.88 -1.45
C GLY A 10 -26.11 18.70 -0.88
N ILE A 11 -26.53 17.48 -1.22
CA ILE A 11 -25.76 16.28 -0.94
C ILE A 11 -24.52 16.33 -1.83
N VAL A 12 -23.39 16.71 -1.25
CA VAL A 12 -22.07 16.48 -1.87
C VAL A 12 -21.86 14.98 -1.84
N LEU A 13 -22.22 14.31 -2.93
CA LEU A 13 -21.78 12.93 -3.19
C LEU A 13 -20.27 12.99 -3.37
N ALA A 14 -19.53 12.73 -2.30
CA ALA A 14 -18.12 12.41 -2.37
C ALA A 14 -18.02 11.11 -3.17
N SER A 15 -17.75 11.23 -4.47
CA SER A 15 -17.30 10.13 -5.31
C SER A 15 -15.93 9.69 -4.76
N LEU A 16 -15.97 8.78 -3.79
CA LEU A 16 -14.87 7.91 -3.44
C LEU A 16 -14.59 7.09 -4.70
N SER A 17 -13.72 7.60 -5.55
CA SER A 17 -13.14 6.84 -6.64
C SER A 17 -12.34 5.71 -6.00
N CYS A 18 -13.00 4.58 -5.72
CA CYS A 18 -12.32 3.33 -5.44
C CYS A 18 -11.48 3.02 -6.67
N ALA A 19 -10.19 3.35 -6.60
CA ALA A 19 -9.21 2.86 -7.54
C ALA A 19 -9.33 1.34 -7.52
N SER A 20 -9.85 0.78 -8.61
CA SER A 20 -10.03 -0.65 -8.78
C SER A 20 -8.66 -1.23 -9.08
N PHE A 21 -7.95 -1.63 -8.02
CA PHE A 21 -6.68 -2.32 -8.15
C PHE A 21 -6.94 -3.74 -8.67
N ALA A 22 -5.97 -4.34 -9.38
CA ALA A 22 -6.04 -5.73 -9.83
C ALA A 22 -5.80 -6.75 -8.69
N PHE A 23 -5.69 -6.26 -7.46
CA PHE A 23 -5.43 -6.99 -6.23
C PHE A 23 -6.07 -6.23 -5.08
N ASP A 24 -6.52 -6.92 -4.04
CA ASP A 24 -6.92 -6.27 -2.80
C ASP A 24 -5.67 -5.87 -2.01
N ALA A 25 -5.42 -4.56 -1.91
CA ALA A 25 -4.31 -4.00 -1.15
C ALA A 25 -4.83 -3.17 0.02
N THR A 26 -4.38 -3.50 1.23
CA THR A 26 -4.61 -2.70 2.43
C THR A 26 -3.35 -1.91 2.76
N THR A 27 -3.47 -0.58 2.85
CA THR A 27 -2.34 0.33 3.08
C THR A 27 -2.38 0.96 4.47
N HIS A 28 -1.26 0.91 5.18
CA HIS A 28 -1.01 1.64 6.41
C HIS A 28 0.17 2.59 6.23
N LEU A 29 -0.12 3.87 5.96
CA LEU A 29 0.88 4.89 5.64
C LEU A 29 0.93 5.94 6.76
N THR A 30 1.98 5.90 7.59
CA THR A 30 2.11 6.76 8.77
C THR A 30 3.28 7.71 8.61
N ASN A 31 3.03 9.02 8.54
CA ASN A 31 4.07 10.06 8.42
C ASN A 31 5.03 9.83 7.22
N VAL A 32 4.52 9.31 6.10
CA VAL A 32 5.28 9.12 4.87
C VAL A 32 4.62 9.89 3.72
N PRO A 33 5.40 10.44 2.77
CA PRO A 33 4.84 11.13 1.60
C PRO A 33 4.43 10.15 0.49
N LEU A 34 3.84 9.01 0.85
CA LEU A 34 3.25 8.04 -0.08
C LEU A 34 1.73 8.17 -0.07
N THR A 35 1.12 7.87 -1.21
CA THR A 35 -0.35 7.80 -1.35
C THR A 35 -0.79 6.36 -1.66
N GLU A 36 -2.04 6.02 -1.38
CA GLU A 36 -2.61 4.72 -1.77
C GLU A 36 -2.54 4.52 -3.29
N GLN A 37 -2.70 5.60 -4.07
CA GLN A 37 -2.53 5.58 -5.52
C GLN A 37 -1.10 5.19 -5.93
N ASP A 38 -0.07 5.68 -5.23
CA ASP A 38 1.32 5.27 -5.50
C ASP A 38 1.48 3.78 -5.27
N VAL A 39 1.03 3.29 -4.11
CA VAL A 39 1.14 1.88 -3.73
C VAL A 39 0.43 1.00 -4.74
N GLY A 40 -0.84 1.27 -5.04
CA GLY A 40 -1.57 0.45 -5.98
C GLY A 40 -1.04 0.54 -7.41
N SER A 41 -0.59 1.71 -7.86
CA SER A 41 0.07 1.80 -9.18
C SER A 41 1.36 0.98 -9.24
N LEU A 42 2.10 0.89 -8.14
CA LEU A 42 3.34 0.12 -8.05
C LEU A 42 3.08 -1.38 -8.00
N LEU A 43 2.15 -1.83 -7.18
CA LEU A 43 1.76 -3.24 -7.11
C LEU A 43 1.22 -3.74 -8.47
N THR A 44 0.36 -2.97 -9.15
CA THR A 44 -0.18 -3.34 -10.48
C THR A 44 0.90 -3.49 -11.54
N ARG A 45 1.97 -2.70 -11.45
CA ARG A 45 3.06 -2.73 -12.44
C ARG A 45 4.22 -3.64 -12.04
N GLY A 46 4.40 -3.87 -10.75
CA GLY A 46 5.56 -4.55 -10.17
C GLY A 46 5.34 -6.03 -9.92
N LEU A 47 4.10 -6.47 -9.69
CA LEU A 47 3.75 -7.88 -9.56
C LEU A 47 3.59 -8.52 -10.93
N SER A 48 4.07 -9.75 -11.07
CA SER A 48 3.97 -10.49 -12.32
C SER A 48 2.57 -11.10 -12.50
N LYS A 49 2.15 -11.35 -13.75
CA LYS A 49 0.91 -12.13 -14.01
C LYS A 49 0.94 -13.54 -13.39
N GLN A 50 2.13 -14.09 -13.17
CA GLN A 50 2.29 -15.37 -12.51
C GLN A 50 1.93 -15.26 -11.02
N PHE A 51 2.25 -14.13 -10.38
CA PHE A 51 1.82 -13.84 -9.01
C PHE A 51 0.30 -13.93 -8.90
N ASP A 52 -0.44 -13.24 -9.77
CA ASP A 52 -1.91 -13.24 -9.76
C ASP A 52 -2.51 -14.65 -9.94
N THR A 53 -1.81 -15.51 -10.70
CA THR A 53 -2.23 -16.90 -10.93
C THR A 53 -2.00 -17.77 -9.69
N VAL A 54 -0.91 -17.53 -8.96
CA VAL A 54 -0.52 -18.32 -7.78
C VAL A 54 -1.22 -17.83 -6.51
N PHE A 55 -1.47 -16.52 -6.41
CA PHE A 55 -2.07 -15.84 -5.28
C PHE A 55 -3.24 -14.98 -5.75
N PRO A 56 -4.38 -15.60 -6.10
CA PRO A 56 -5.50 -14.87 -6.66
C PRO A 56 -6.19 -13.99 -5.62
N GLU A 57 -6.72 -12.85 -6.04
CA GLU A 57 -7.30 -11.80 -5.18
C GLU A 57 -8.49 -12.24 -4.28
N HIS A 58 -9.16 -13.34 -4.65
CA HIS A 58 -10.25 -13.89 -3.84
C HIS A 58 -9.74 -14.67 -2.63
N ASP A 59 -8.50 -15.18 -2.68
CA ASP A 59 -7.88 -15.98 -1.62
C ASP A 59 -6.78 -15.21 -0.88
N TYR A 60 -6.21 -14.18 -1.50
CA TYR A 60 -5.06 -13.45 -0.98
C TYR A 60 -5.19 -11.94 -1.19
N GLY A 61 -4.60 -11.18 -0.26
CA GLY A 61 -4.43 -9.74 -0.37
C GLY A 61 -3.02 -9.34 0.06
N ILE A 62 -2.62 -8.11 -0.28
CA ILE A 62 -1.32 -7.56 0.07
C ILE A 62 -1.50 -6.44 1.09
N ARG A 63 -0.88 -6.59 2.26
CA ARG A 63 -0.79 -5.50 3.23
C ARG A 63 0.50 -4.73 3.01
N VAL A 64 0.40 -3.43 2.80
CA VAL A 64 1.53 -2.53 2.67
C VAL A 64 1.61 -1.63 3.88
N THR A 65 2.71 -1.71 4.62
CA THR A 65 2.95 -0.86 5.79
C THR A 65 4.15 0.04 5.52
N ALA A 66 3.96 1.34 5.72
CA ALA A 66 5.03 2.33 5.63
C ALA A 66 4.97 3.27 6.82
N PHE A 67 6.06 3.44 7.56
CA PHE A 67 6.09 4.42 8.64
C PHE A 67 7.38 5.22 8.78
N SER A 68 7.14 6.49 9.07
CA SER A 68 8.01 7.58 9.49
C SER A 68 8.65 7.47 10.88
N ARG A 69 9.98 7.48 11.07
CA ARG A 69 10.60 7.77 12.37
C ARG A 69 11.86 8.64 12.21
N ASP A 70 11.92 9.72 12.98
CA ASP A 70 13.14 10.50 13.17
C ASP A 70 14.19 9.67 13.94
N ILE A 71 15.40 9.58 13.40
CA ILE A 71 16.52 8.83 13.99
C ILE A 71 17.65 9.74 14.48
N GLY A 72 17.41 11.05 14.55
CA GLY A 72 18.38 12.07 14.91
C GLY A 72 19.29 12.48 13.74
N ASN A 73 20.25 13.37 14.01
CA ASN A 73 21.25 13.83 13.03
C ASN A 73 20.66 14.32 11.70
N GLN A 74 19.48 14.96 11.72
CA GLN A 74 18.77 15.40 10.52
C GLN A 74 18.44 14.24 9.57
N GLN A 75 18.17 13.06 10.10
CA GLN A 75 17.83 11.86 9.35
C GLN A 75 16.51 11.27 9.82
N GLU A 76 15.84 10.63 8.87
CA GLU A 76 14.59 9.93 9.06
C GLU A 76 14.74 8.52 8.47
N ALA A 77 14.28 7.51 9.20
CA ALA A 77 14.19 6.14 8.73
C ALA A 77 12.74 5.82 8.37
N VAL A 78 12.53 5.39 7.14
CA VAL A 78 11.24 4.90 6.67
C VAL A 78 11.29 3.39 6.58
N TYR A 79 10.49 2.72 7.40
CA TYR A 79 10.25 1.29 7.24
C TYR A 79 9.19 1.07 6.16
N LEU A 80 9.43 0.16 5.23
CA LEU A 80 8.49 -0.30 4.19
C LEU A 80 8.36 -1.82 4.30
N SER A 81 7.13 -2.33 4.26
CA SER A 81 6.84 -3.78 4.30
C SER A 81 5.72 -4.11 3.32
N LEU A 82 5.90 -5.20 2.57
CA LEU A 82 4.83 -5.88 1.84
C LEU A 82 4.62 -7.25 2.46
N GLU A 83 3.36 -7.58 2.67
CA GLU A 83 2.98 -8.80 3.37
C GLU A 83 1.85 -9.50 2.62
N LEU A 84 2.01 -10.79 2.36
CA LEU A 84 0.97 -11.60 1.77
C LEU A 84 0.06 -12.12 2.87
N ALA A 85 -1.20 -11.71 2.84
CA ALA A 85 -2.21 -12.11 3.79
C ALA A 85 -3.24 -13.01 3.12
N ARG A 86 -3.56 -14.14 3.75
CA ARG A 86 -4.63 -15.01 3.27
C ARG A 86 -5.97 -14.42 3.67
N ARG A 87 -6.88 -14.36 2.70
CA ARG A 87 -8.25 -13.93 2.90
C ARG A 87 -9.08 -15.10 3.43
N LEU A 88 -9.88 -14.82 4.45
CA LEU A 88 -10.85 -15.74 5.01
C LEU A 88 -12.19 -15.59 4.27
N PRO A 89 -13.07 -16.61 4.30
CA PRO A 89 -14.40 -16.53 3.69
C PRO A 89 -15.28 -15.40 4.22
N ASP A 90 -15.01 -14.89 5.42
CA ASP A 90 -15.69 -13.74 6.02
C ASP A 90 -15.14 -12.38 5.57
N GLY A 91 -14.11 -12.39 4.71
CA GLY A 91 -13.45 -11.21 4.18
C GLY A 91 -12.32 -10.66 5.05
N HIS A 92 -12.05 -11.25 6.22
CA HIS A 92 -10.91 -10.86 7.06
C HIS A 92 -9.60 -11.46 6.56
N TYR A 93 -8.49 -10.85 6.98
CA TYR A 93 -7.14 -11.30 6.64
C TYR A 93 -6.51 -12.04 7.82
N LEU A 94 -5.98 -13.23 7.58
CA LEU A 94 -5.09 -13.90 8.52
C LEU A 94 -3.75 -13.15 8.63
N SER A 95 -3.10 -13.29 9.78
CA SER A 95 -1.73 -12.80 9.98
C SER A 95 -0.84 -13.23 8.81
N PRO A 96 0.06 -12.33 8.37
CA PRO A 96 0.77 -12.50 7.11
C PRO A 96 1.58 -13.80 7.09
N HIS A 97 1.43 -14.57 6.03
CA HIS A 97 2.13 -15.83 5.84
C HIS A 97 3.59 -15.62 5.46
N ALA A 98 3.87 -14.52 4.77
CA ALA A 98 5.19 -14.14 4.35
C ALA A 98 5.26 -12.62 4.13
N SER A 99 6.43 -12.04 4.38
CA SER A 99 6.69 -10.62 4.19
C SER A 99 8.08 -10.40 3.64
N ASP A 100 8.26 -9.29 2.94
CA ASP A 100 9.57 -8.70 2.69
C ASP A 100 9.51 -7.22 3.09
N SER A 101 10.60 -6.72 3.67
CA SER A 101 10.68 -5.36 4.17
C SER A 101 12.04 -4.74 3.94
N THR A 102 12.07 -3.41 3.94
CA THR A 102 13.29 -2.63 3.81
C THR A 102 13.22 -1.36 4.64
N ILE A 103 14.38 -0.77 4.91
CA ILE A 103 14.51 0.52 5.59
C ILE A 103 15.20 1.48 4.64
N VAL A 104 14.57 2.63 4.42
CA VAL A 104 15.12 3.74 3.65
C VAL A 104 15.51 4.85 4.61
N THR A 105 16.80 5.17 4.67
CA THR A 105 17.28 6.34 5.40
C THR A 105 17.31 7.54 4.47
N GLN A 106 16.69 8.64 4.87
CA GLN A 106 16.61 9.87 4.09
C GLN A 106 16.93 11.10 4.94
N GLY A 107 17.53 12.11 4.30
CA GLY A 107 17.84 13.38 4.97
C GLY A 107 16.58 14.21 5.23
N SER A 108 16.53 14.89 6.37
CA SER A 108 15.41 15.76 6.74
C SER A 108 15.34 17.03 5.88
N GLY A 109 16.46 17.44 5.28
CA GLY A 109 16.54 18.57 4.35
C GLY A 109 16.01 18.30 2.93
N LEU A 110 15.59 17.06 2.63
CA LEU A 110 14.98 16.73 1.35
C LEU A 110 13.56 17.30 1.24
N SER A 111 13.21 17.81 0.06
CA SER A 111 11.83 18.19 -0.25
C SER A 111 10.88 16.99 -0.20
N LEU A 112 9.59 17.23 0.04
CA LEU A 112 8.58 16.17 0.04
C LEU A 112 8.56 15.38 -1.27
N ALA A 113 8.77 16.05 -2.41
CA ALA A 113 8.85 15.39 -3.71
C ALA A 113 10.05 14.44 -3.82
N GLN A 114 11.22 14.84 -3.32
CA GLN A 114 12.41 13.98 -3.28
C GLN A 114 12.22 12.79 -2.34
N LYS A 115 11.67 13.02 -1.15
CA LYS A 115 11.34 11.94 -0.21
C LYS A 115 10.37 10.94 -0.85
N ARG A 116 9.29 11.41 -1.47
CA ARG A 116 8.34 10.55 -2.20
C ARG A 116 9.02 9.76 -3.32
N ALA A 117 9.86 10.40 -4.13
CA ALA A 117 10.58 9.74 -5.21
C ALA A 117 11.50 8.61 -4.70
N ASN A 118 12.23 8.84 -3.61
CA ASN A 118 13.06 7.82 -2.98
C ASN A 118 12.24 6.63 -2.48
N LEU A 119 11.09 6.90 -1.84
CA LEU A 119 10.21 5.84 -1.34
C LEU A 119 9.53 5.08 -2.47
N VAL A 120 9.12 5.74 -3.55
CA VAL A 120 8.58 5.09 -4.75
C VAL A 120 9.63 4.17 -5.38
N ALA A 121 10.88 4.63 -5.49
CA ALA A 121 11.97 3.81 -6.01
C ALA A 121 12.22 2.57 -5.12
N ALA A 122 12.31 2.76 -3.80
CA ALA A 122 12.49 1.66 -2.86
C ALA A 122 11.32 0.67 -2.88
N LEU A 123 10.08 1.16 -2.91
CA LEU A 123 8.89 0.32 -2.96
C LEU A 123 8.79 -0.44 -4.30
N THR A 124 9.26 0.14 -5.40
CA THR A 124 9.38 -0.55 -6.69
C THR A 124 10.32 -1.75 -6.59
N THR A 125 11.52 -1.54 -6.04
CA THR A 125 12.50 -2.62 -5.84
C THR A 125 11.94 -3.70 -4.90
N LEU A 126 11.38 -3.29 -3.77
CA LEU A 126 10.80 -4.20 -2.79
C LEU A 126 9.65 -5.03 -3.40
N THR A 127 8.80 -4.42 -4.24
CA THR A 127 7.71 -5.14 -4.92
C THR A 127 8.25 -6.23 -5.84
N ALA A 128 9.32 -5.94 -6.60
CA ALA A 128 9.93 -6.92 -7.49
C ALA A 128 10.65 -8.06 -6.73
N GLU A 129 11.24 -7.76 -5.58
CA GLU A 129 11.83 -8.76 -4.69
C GLU A 129 10.76 -9.64 -4.04
N PHE A 130 9.68 -9.01 -3.57
CA PHE A 130 8.52 -9.67 -3.00
C PHE A 130 7.85 -10.64 -3.98
N ASP A 131 7.60 -10.21 -5.23
CA ASP A 131 7.07 -11.07 -6.30
C ASP A 131 7.89 -12.36 -6.45
N LYS A 132 9.21 -12.23 -6.59
CA LYS A 132 10.12 -13.37 -6.73
C LYS A 132 10.14 -14.26 -5.49
N ALA A 133 10.21 -13.65 -4.31
CA ALA A 133 10.28 -14.38 -3.05
C ALA A 133 9.01 -15.19 -2.79
N MET A 134 7.83 -14.60 -3.02
CA MET A 134 6.55 -15.29 -2.83
C MET A 134 6.38 -16.43 -3.84
N LEU A 135 6.71 -16.20 -5.11
CA LEU A 135 6.66 -17.24 -6.14
C LEU A 135 7.62 -18.41 -5.85
N ALA A 136 8.80 -18.12 -5.30
CA ALA A 136 9.75 -19.15 -4.86
C ALA A 136 9.22 -19.93 -3.64
N ARG A 137 8.49 -19.26 -2.74
CA ARG A 137 7.91 -19.83 -1.50
C ARG A 137 6.49 -20.40 -1.69
N ARG A 138 5.93 -20.41 -2.89
CA ARG A 138 4.51 -20.80 -3.14
C ARG A 138 4.06 -22.15 -2.57
N ALA A 139 4.99 -23.09 -2.37
CA ALA A 139 4.67 -24.39 -1.78
C ALA A 139 4.43 -24.31 -0.26
N THR A 140 4.99 -23.31 0.42
CA THR A 140 4.93 -23.13 1.88
C THR A 140 3.92 -22.06 2.31
N VAL A 141 3.35 -21.30 1.37
CA VAL A 141 2.45 -20.16 1.62
C VAL A 141 0.96 -20.54 1.45
N LYS A 142 0.62 -21.83 1.66
CA LYS A 142 -0.74 -22.37 1.50
C LYS A 142 -1.55 -22.40 2.80
#